data_AF-A0A942MJW2-F1
#
_entry.id   AF-A0A942MJW2-F1
#
_cell.length_a   1.000
_cell.length_b   1.000
_cell.length_c   1.000
_cell.angle_alpha   90.00
_cell.angle_beta   90.00
_cell.angle_gamma   90.00
#
_symmetry.space_group_name_H-M   'P 1'
#
loop_
_entity.id
_entity.type
_entity.pdbx_description
1 polymer ?
#
loop_
_entity_poly.entity_id
_entity_poly.type
_entity_poly.pdbx_seq_one_letter_code
_entity_poly.pdbx_strand_id
1 'polypeptide(L)' 'MEDIDMLYDYYKDNNLAAGGYAVVACRVKDDRLEKRFTELTQMVLSDSRETARLIIKLGGQIF' A
#
# COMPACT_ATOMS: atom_id res chain seq x y z
N MET A 1 -0.52 -18.04 13.64
CA MET A 1 -0.64 -16.81 12.84
C MET A 1 -2.12 -16.60 12.70
N GLU A 2 -2.67 -15.60 13.40
CA GLU A 2 -4.10 -15.32 13.33
C GLU A 2 -4.41 -14.57 12.04
N ASP A 3 -5.63 -14.68 11.51
CA ASP A 3 -6.02 -14.03 10.25
C ASP A 3 -5.81 -12.51 10.29
N ILE A 4 -5.90 -11.92 11.49
CA ILE A 4 -5.63 -10.50 11.72
C ILE A 4 -4.14 -10.13 11.61
N ASP A 5 -3.23 -11.02 12.01
CA ASP A 5 -1.78 -10.81 11.87
C ASP A 5 -1.39 -10.73 10.40
N MET A 6 -1.96 -11.60 9.57
CA MET A 6 -1.74 -11.57 8.12
C MET A 6 -2.23 -10.27 7.49
N LEU A 7 -3.35 -9.71 7.97
CA LEU A 7 -3.83 -8.42 7.49
C LEU A 7 -2.90 -7.27 7.89
N TYR A 8 -2.33 -7.31 9.10
CA TYR A 8 -1.34 -6.34 9.54
C TYR A 8 -0.07 -6.37 8.69
N ASP A 9 0.44 -7.57 8.40
CA ASP A 9 1.59 -7.75 7.52
C ASP A 9 1.28 -7.21 6.11
N TYR A 10 0.13 -7.57 5.55
CA TYR A 10 -0.30 -7.09 4.24
C TYR A 10 -0.48 -5.56 4.21
N TYR A 11 -1.04 -4.97 5.26
CA TYR A 11 -1.17 -3.52 5.40
C TYR A 11 0.20 -2.84 5.40
N LYS A 12 1.16 -3.36 6.16
CA LYS A 12 2.53 -2.84 6.23
C LYS A 12 3.22 -2.92 4.87
N ASP A 13 3.12 -4.06 4.20
CA ASP A 13 3.75 -4.29 2.90
C ASP A 13 3.17 -3.36 1.81
N ASN A 14 1.86 -3.12 1.80
CA ASN A 14 1.25 -2.16 0.88
C ASN A 14 1.75 -0.74 1.09
N ASN A 15 1.91 -0.30 2.35
CA ASN A 15 2.45 1.03 2.65
C ASN A 15 3.92 1.16 2.26
N LEU A 16 4.73 0.11 2.47
CA LEU A 16 6.12 0.07 2.01
C LEU A 16 6.21 0.12 0.48
N ALA A 17 5.37 -0.66 -0.21
CA ALA A 17 5.29 -0.66 -1.67
C ALA A 17 4.86 0.72 -2.22
N ALA A 18 3.89 1.37 -1.57
CA ALA A 18 3.44 2.72 -1.94
C ALA A 18 4.60 3.71 -1.91
N GLY A 19 5.38 3.70 -0.82
CA GLY A 19 6.57 4.55 -0.69
C GLY A 19 7.61 4.25 -1.77
N GLY A 20 7.88 2.96 -2.05
CA GLY A 20 8.81 2.53 -3.09
C GLY A 20 8.40 3.01 -4.48
N TYR A 21 7.15 2.78 -4.88
CA TYR A 21 6.63 3.21 -6.18
C TYR A 21 6.63 4.74 -6.31
N ALA A 22 6.26 5.48 -5.27
CA ALA A 22 6.30 6.93 -5.27
C ALA A 22 7.72 7.46 -5.48
N VAL A 23 8.72 6.88 -4.79
CA VAL A 23 10.13 7.25 -4.96
C VAL A 23 10.61 7.00 -6.38
N VAL A 24 10.23 5.88 -7.00
CA VAL A 24 10.61 5.58 -8.39
C VAL A 24 9.93 6.55 -9.36
N ALA A 25 8.63 6.83 -9.18
CA ALA A 25 7.91 7.79 -9.99
C ALA A 25 8.59 9.17 -9.99
N CYS A 26 9.03 9.66 -8.83
CA CYS A 26 9.72 10.95 -8.73
C CYS A 26 11.14 10.98 -9.34
N ARG A 27 11.76 9.83 -9.62
CA ARG A 27 13.17 9.74 -10.05
C ARG A 27 13.35 9.29 -11.49
N VAL A 28 12.36 8.63 -12.07
CA VAL A 28 12.43 8.16 -13.45
C VAL A 28 12.21 9.32 -14.42
N LYS A 29 12.95 9.35 -15.55
CA LYS A 29 12.85 10.39 -16.58
C LYS A 29 11.93 10.01 -17.75
N ASP A 30 11.41 8.80 -17.73
CA ASP A 30 10.51 8.27 -18.74
C ASP A 30 9.07 8.48 -18.28
N ASP A 31 8.32 9.31 -19.02
CA ASP A 31 6.94 9.68 -18.68
C ASP A 31 5.99 8.48 -18.57
N ARG A 32 6.22 7.41 -19.34
CA ARG A 32 5.38 6.21 -19.28
C ARG A 32 5.64 5.44 -18.01
N LEU A 33 6.90 5.32 -17.61
CA LEU A 33 7.27 4.70 -16.34
C LEU A 33 6.82 5.54 -15.16
N GLU A 34 6.98 6.87 -15.19
CA GLU A 34 6.48 7.77 -14.15
C GLU A 34 4.98 7.57 -13.94
N LYS A 35 4.20 7.62 -15.03
CA LYS A 35 2.75 7.39 -14.97
C LYS A 35 2.43 6.02 -14.40
N ARG A 36 3.13 4.99 -14.84
CA ARG A 36 2.90 3.61 -14.36
C ARG A 36 3.16 3.48 -12.86
N PHE A 37 4.27 4.03 -12.35
CA PHE A 37 4.57 3.97 -10.92
C PHE A 37 3.63 4.86 -10.08
N THR A 38 3.14 5.96 -10.65
CA THR A 38 2.08 6.76 -10.03
C THR A 38 0.77 5.98 -9.88
N GLU A 39 0.34 5.28 -10.94
CA GLU A 39 -0.84 4.41 -10.91
C GLU A 39 -0.68 3.27 -9.88
N LEU A 40 0.49 2.63 -9.85
CA LEU A 40 0.78 1.58 -8.88
C LEU A 40 0.71 2.10 -7.44
N THR A 41 1.28 3.29 -7.18
CA THR A 41 1.21 3.96 -5.87
C THR A 41 -0.24 4.16 -5.44
N GLN A 42 -1.10 4.67 -6.33
CA GLN A 42 -2.51 4.89 -6.04
C GLN A 42 -3.26 3.59 -5.76
N MET A 43 -2.96 2.54 -6.52
CA MET A 43 -3.57 1.21 -6.35
C MET A 43 -3.25 0.63 -4.97
N VAL A 44 -1.98 0.55 -4.58
CA VAL A 44 -1.60 -0.02 -3.28
C VAL A 44 -2.06 0.82 -2.09
N LEU A 45 -2.18 2.15 -2.25
CA LEU A 45 -2.79 3.01 -1.22
C LEU A 45 -4.30 2.79 -1.10
N SER A 46 -4.98 2.39 -2.17
CA SER A 46 -6.37 1.96 -2.11
C SER A 46 -6.50 0.64 -1.34
N ASP A 47 -5.67 -0.34 -1.67
CA ASP A 47 -5.67 -1.66 -1.02
C ASP A 47 -5.29 -1.59 0.46
N SER A 48 -4.32 -0.73 0.80
CA SER A 48 -3.95 -0.41 2.18
C SER A 48 -5.15 0.13 2.98
N ARG A 49 -5.95 1.03 2.38
CA ARG A 49 -7.16 1.58 3.03
C ARG A 49 -8.23 0.52 3.26
N GLU A 50 -8.47 -0.37 2.31
CA GLU A 50 -9.43 -1.47 2.50
C GLU A 50 -8.93 -2.48 3.54
N THR A 51 -7.64 -2.79 3.55
CA THR A 51 -7.03 -3.67 4.55
C THR A 51 -7.15 -3.08 5.96
N ALA A 52 -6.89 -1.78 6.11
CA ALA A 52 -7.08 -1.07 7.38
C ALA A 52 -8.54 -1.17 7.88
N ARG A 53 -9.53 -1.05 6.99
CA ARG A 53 -10.95 -1.23 7.35
C ARG A 53 -11.23 -2.65 7.83
N LEU A 54 -10.65 -3.67 7.21
CA LEU A 54 -10.80 -5.06 7.62
C LEU A 54 -10.18 -5.32 9.00
N ILE A 55 -8.98 -4.79 9.24
CA ILE A 55 -8.31 -4.87 10.56
C ILE A 55 -9.22 -4.28 11.65
N ILE A 56 -9.74 -3.07 11.43
CA ILE A 56 -10.65 -2.40 12.39
C ILE A 56 -11.93 -3.22 12.60
N LYS A 57 -12.52 -3.77 11.53
CA LYS A 57 -13.72 -4.60 11.60
C LYS A 57 -13.51 -5.88 12.42
N LEU A 58 -12.30 -6.44 12.41
CA LEU A 58 -11.91 -7.62 13.17
C LEU A 58 -11.46 -7.30 14.61
N GLY A 59 -11.57 -6.03 15.05
CA GLY A 59 -11.21 -5.61 16.40
C GLY A 59 -9.78 -5.13 16.57
N GLY A 60 -9.01 -5.05 15.48
CA GLY A 60 -7.66 -4.46 15.48
C GLY A 60 -7.68 -2.93 15.49
N GLN A 61 -6.50 -2.34 15.65
CA GLN A 61 -6.25 -0.89 15.66
C GLN A 61 -5.17 -0.52 14.63
N ILE A 62 -5.35 0.62 13.96
CA ILE A 62 -4.38 1.24 13.03
C ILE A 62 -3.93 2.55 13.66
N PHE A 63 -2.62 2.81 13.72
CA PHE A 63 -2.02 4.02 14.28
C PHE A 63 -1.28 4.82 13.20
#